data_AF-A0A7V5J167-F1
#
_entry.id   AF-A0A7V5J167-F1
#
_cell.length_a   1.000
_cell.length_b   1.000
_cell.length_c   1.000
_cell.angle_alpha   90.00
_cell.angle_beta   90.00
_cell.angle_gamma   90.00
#
_symmetry.space_group_name_H-M   'P 1'
#
loop_
_entity.id
_entity.type
_entity.pdbx_description
1 polymer ?
#
loop_
_entity_poly.entity_id
_entity_poly.type
_entity_poly.pdbx_seq_one_letter_code
_entity_poly.pdbx_strand_id
1 'polypeptide(L)'
;MAAKDINKNLEEIFSSCKKGDVLTFENLAKEFEKLPTLVQSRKILKLKESYKLDIVTSSEYSKHMLELEKKRRAQARLNSEEGDGEEFDFLKEKELLEWSRSDSPVRMYLREMGKIPLLTKDEEVHLSREIESGEDIILDAICSVPYLIDYILNYKEPLLNRERRVKELFKSFEDEKDEGNDDDDNGNDNDNDDSNDEESENSKPVKGADKRVKQVVDSFKALAKAKKDWMKGHDELDALIEAGESNEEKLLHENMKV
;
A
#
# COMPACT_ATOMS: atom_id res chain seq x y z
N MET A 1 13.60 -2.26 -19.52
CA MET A 1 12.95 -1.49 -20.61
C MET A 1 13.93 -0.55 -21.33
N ALA A 2 13.69 -0.18 -22.60
CA ALA A 2 14.60 0.70 -23.33
C ALA A 2 14.48 2.15 -22.81
N ALA A 3 15.58 2.92 -22.79
CA ALA A 3 15.61 4.27 -22.22
C ALA A 3 14.63 5.27 -22.88
N LYS A 4 14.12 4.98 -24.09
CA LYS A 4 13.08 5.79 -24.73
C LYS A 4 11.68 5.55 -24.13
N ASP A 5 11.41 4.34 -23.67
CA ASP A 5 10.11 3.98 -23.09
C ASP A 5 9.95 4.65 -21.72
N ILE A 6 11.00 4.62 -20.89
CA ILE A 6 11.05 5.30 -19.58
C ILE A 6 10.75 6.80 -19.71
N ASN A 7 11.32 7.45 -20.74
CA ASN A 7 11.11 8.87 -20.97
C ASN A 7 9.67 9.22 -21.36
N LYS A 8 9.03 8.37 -22.16
CA LYS A 8 7.62 8.53 -22.56
C LYS A 8 6.69 8.32 -21.37
N ASN A 9 6.99 7.33 -20.54
CA ASN A 9 6.19 7.03 -19.35
C ASN A 9 6.30 8.14 -18.30
N LEU A 10 7.49 8.72 -18.10
CA LEU A 10 7.65 9.92 -17.27
C LEU A 10 6.82 11.10 -17.82
N GLU A 11 6.87 11.37 -19.12
CA GLU A 11 6.07 12.46 -19.71
C GLU A 11 4.57 12.21 -19.57
N GLU A 12 4.10 10.96 -19.66
CA GLU A 12 2.71 10.57 -19.40
C GLU A 12 2.31 10.82 -17.93
N ILE A 13 3.13 10.41 -16.95
CA ILE A 13 2.89 10.65 -15.52
C ILE A 13 2.74 12.15 -15.25
N PHE A 14 3.70 12.96 -15.70
CA PHE A 14 3.66 14.41 -15.49
C PHE A 14 2.49 15.09 -16.21
N SER A 15 2.03 14.56 -17.35
CA SER A 15 0.87 15.07 -18.08
C SER A 15 -0.47 14.70 -17.43
N SER A 16 -0.53 13.57 -16.72
CA SER A 16 -1.73 13.09 -16.05
C SER A 16 -2.05 13.86 -14.76
N CYS A 17 -1.02 14.41 -14.11
CA CYS A 17 -1.16 15.21 -12.90
C CYS A 17 -1.71 16.61 -13.21
N LYS A 18 -2.61 17.12 -12.37
CA LYS A 18 -3.12 18.50 -12.52
C LYS A 18 -2.04 19.49 -12.09
N LYS A 19 -2.09 20.71 -12.63
CA LYS A 19 -1.16 21.78 -12.22
C LYS A 19 -1.35 22.08 -10.73
N GLY A 20 -0.26 21.92 -9.96
CA GLY A 20 -0.27 22.09 -8.50
C GLY A 20 -0.57 20.81 -7.71
N ASP A 21 -0.71 19.66 -8.37
CA ASP A 21 -0.66 18.37 -7.68
C ASP A 21 0.77 18.03 -7.27
N VAL A 22 0.84 17.17 -6.26
CA VAL A 22 2.07 16.70 -5.64
C VAL A 22 2.35 15.28 -6.13
N LEU A 23 3.58 15.00 -6.55
CA LEU A 23 4.02 13.70 -7.05
C LEU A 23 4.97 13.05 -6.03
N THR A 24 4.82 11.75 -5.77
CA THR A 24 5.72 11.02 -4.85
C THR A 24 6.95 10.47 -5.56
N PHE A 25 8.07 10.39 -4.82
CA PHE A 25 9.27 9.68 -5.31
C PHE A 25 8.98 8.21 -5.65
N GLU A 26 8.16 7.52 -4.86
CA GLU A 26 7.76 6.13 -5.11
C GLU A 26 7.08 5.93 -6.47
N ASN A 27 6.21 6.85 -6.88
CA ASN A 27 5.52 6.74 -8.16
C ASN A 27 6.49 6.91 -9.33
N LEU A 28 7.54 7.69 -9.15
CA LEU A 28 8.63 7.80 -10.13
C LEU A 28 9.54 6.57 -10.08
N ALA A 29 9.85 6.05 -8.89
CA ALA A 29 10.74 4.91 -8.68
C ALA A 29 10.19 3.61 -9.27
N LYS A 30 8.87 3.38 -9.20
CA LYS A 30 8.18 2.22 -9.81
C LYS A 30 8.45 2.06 -11.31
N GLU A 31 8.72 3.15 -12.02
CA GLU A 31 8.99 3.15 -13.46
C GLU A 31 10.44 2.73 -13.79
N PHE A 32 11.34 2.77 -12.80
CA PHE A 32 12.74 2.44 -12.99
C PHE A 32 13.05 1.02 -12.48
N GLU A 33 13.41 0.11 -13.40
CA GLU A 33 13.93 -1.23 -13.03
C GLU A 33 15.29 -1.18 -12.29
N LYS A 34 16.01 -0.04 -12.36
CA LYS A 34 17.33 0.19 -11.76
C LYS A 34 17.42 1.63 -11.27
N LEU A 35 18.26 1.88 -10.26
CA LEU A 35 18.47 3.22 -9.70
C LEU A 35 18.67 4.27 -10.81
N PRO A 36 17.94 5.41 -10.76
CA PRO A 36 18.00 6.43 -11.79
C PRO A 36 19.38 7.09 -11.83
N THR A 37 19.92 7.31 -13.02
CA THR A 37 21.22 7.99 -13.20
C THR A 37 21.09 9.51 -12.99
N LEU A 38 22.18 10.20 -12.61
CA LEU A 38 22.27 11.67 -12.50
C LEU A 38 21.84 12.47 -13.75
N VAL A 39 21.78 11.83 -14.93
CA VAL A 39 21.26 12.47 -16.15
C VAL A 39 19.72 12.45 -16.16
N GLN A 40 19.13 11.38 -15.64
CA GLN A 40 17.68 11.23 -15.55
C GLN A 40 17.10 12.13 -14.45
N SER A 41 17.78 12.26 -13.30
CA SER A 41 17.36 13.21 -12.25
C SER A 41 17.32 14.66 -12.77
N ARG A 42 18.31 15.07 -13.55
CA ARG A 42 18.31 16.39 -14.23
C ARG A 42 17.15 16.56 -15.22
N LYS A 43 16.74 15.50 -15.91
CA LYS A 43 15.59 15.56 -16.80
C LYS A 43 14.28 15.67 -16.01
N ILE A 44 14.15 14.94 -14.91
CA ILE A 44 13.01 15.02 -13.98
C ILE A 44 12.89 16.44 -13.42
N LEU A 45 14.00 17.08 -13.04
CA LEU A 45 13.99 18.48 -12.57
C LEU A 45 13.48 19.45 -13.64
N LYS A 46 13.87 19.27 -14.92
CA LYS A 46 13.33 20.07 -16.03
C LYS A 46 11.83 19.86 -16.24
N LEU A 47 11.36 18.61 -16.09
CA LEU A 47 9.93 18.29 -16.17
C LEU A 47 9.15 18.87 -14.99
N LYS A 48 9.73 18.87 -13.79
CA LYS A 48 9.20 19.54 -12.59
C LYS A 48 8.91 21.02 -12.88
N GLU A 49 9.90 21.73 -13.42
CA GLU A 49 9.78 23.15 -13.75
C GLU A 49 8.74 23.41 -14.84
N SER A 50 8.68 22.57 -15.89
CA SER A 50 7.76 22.77 -17.01
C SER A 50 6.30 22.57 -16.62
N TYR A 51 6.01 21.57 -15.78
CA TYR A 51 4.66 21.24 -15.35
C TYR A 51 4.26 21.94 -14.04
N LYS A 52 5.20 22.58 -13.34
CA LYS A 52 5.01 23.23 -12.03
C LYS A 52 4.39 22.26 -11.01
N LEU A 53 4.98 21.08 -10.91
CA LEU A 53 4.60 20.05 -9.94
C LEU A 53 5.65 20.03 -8.83
N ASP A 54 5.24 19.73 -7.61
CA ASP A 54 6.19 19.46 -6.53
C ASP A 54 6.36 17.94 -6.37
N ILE A 55 7.62 17.52 -6.21
CA ILE A 55 7.97 16.13 -5.95
C ILE A 55 8.33 16.04 -4.48
N VAL A 56 7.64 15.15 -3.76
CA VAL A 56 7.75 15.02 -2.31
C VAL A 56 7.93 13.56 -1.91
N THR A 57 8.38 13.34 -0.68
CA THR A 57 8.41 12.02 -0.06
C THR A 57 7.00 11.57 0.34
N SER A 58 6.76 10.26 0.44
CA SER A 58 5.47 9.70 0.88
C SER A 58 4.97 10.28 2.22
N SER A 59 5.90 10.60 3.14
CA SER A 59 5.56 11.21 4.42
C SER A 59 5.00 12.63 4.28
N GLU A 60 5.54 13.43 3.36
CA GLU A 60 5.09 14.77 3.06
C GLU A 60 3.80 14.75 2.24
N TYR A 61 3.67 13.80 1.30
CA TYR A 61 2.44 13.56 0.58
C TYR A 61 1.28 13.24 1.52
N SER A 62 1.51 12.39 2.53
CA SER A 62 0.51 12.04 3.54
C SER A 62 0.06 13.27 4.34
N LYS A 63 0.99 14.16 4.72
CA LYS A 63 0.66 15.43 5.38
C LYS A 63 -0.14 16.35 4.46
N HIS A 64 0.24 16.44 3.19
CA HIS A 64 -0.47 17.23 2.20
C HIS A 64 -1.91 16.74 2.00
N MET A 65 -2.12 15.41 1.91
CA MET A 65 -3.45 14.81 1.82
C MET A 65 -4.31 15.12 3.05
N LEU A 66 -3.75 15.03 4.25
CA LEU A 66 -4.45 15.38 5.50
C LEU A 66 -4.88 16.85 5.52
N GLU A 67 -4.01 17.76 5.07
CA GLU A 67 -4.35 19.18 4.97
C GLU A 67 -5.46 19.43 3.94
N LEU A 68 -5.42 18.73 2.82
CA LEU A 68 -6.40 18.86 1.74
C LEU A 68 -7.77 18.32 2.19
N GLU A 69 -7.79 17.19 2.90
CA GLU A 69 -9.00 16.64 3.52
C GLU A 69 -9.56 17.60 4.58
N LYS A 70 -8.71 18.19 5.43
CA LYS A 70 -9.11 19.17 6.43
C LYS A 70 -9.73 20.41 5.80
N LYS A 71 -9.16 20.91 4.70
CA LYS A 71 -9.71 22.02 3.91
C LYS A 71 -11.06 21.65 3.29
N ARG A 72 -11.18 20.46 2.68
CA ARG A 72 -12.44 19.96 2.12
C ARG A 72 -13.53 19.86 3.18
N ARG A 73 -13.20 19.33 4.37
CA ARG A 73 -14.13 19.22 5.49
C ARG A 73 -14.56 20.58 6.02
N ALA A 74 -13.67 21.57 6.06
CA ALA A 74 -14.00 22.94 6.45
C ALA A 74 -14.93 23.60 5.40
N GLN A 75 -14.65 23.43 4.11
CA GLN A 75 -15.52 23.92 3.04
C GLN A 75 -16.91 23.26 3.07
N ALA A 76 -16.99 21.95 3.30
CA ALA A 76 -18.28 21.26 3.44
C ALA A 76 -19.11 21.80 4.61
N ARG A 77 -18.47 22.17 5.74
CA ARG A 77 -19.16 22.83 6.86
C ARG A 77 -19.69 24.20 6.46
N LEU A 78 -18.88 25.03 5.81
CA LEU A 78 -19.29 26.34 5.32
C LEU A 78 -20.45 26.24 4.31
N ASN A 79 -20.37 25.34 3.34
CA ASN A 79 -21.44 25.14 2.36
C ASN A 79 -22.73 24.61 3.00
N SER A 80 -22.63 23.83 4.09
CA SER A 80 -23.79 23.38 4.85
C SER A 80 -24.43 24.52 5.66
N GLU A 81 -23.62 25.47 6.13
CA GLU A 81 -24.10 26.68 6.84
C GLU A 81 -24.70 27.73 5.89
N GLU A 82 -24.23 27.82 4.64
CA GLU A 82 -24.78 28.71 3.61
C GLU A 82 -25.97 28.13 2.83
N GLY A 83 -26.20 26.80 2.92
CA GLY A 83 -27.14 26.04 2.09
C GLY A 83 -28.59 25.91 2.60
N ASP A 84 -29.00 26.60 3.67
CA ASP A 84 -30.36 26.51 4.24
C ASP A 84 -31.42 27.31 3.43
N GLY A 85 -31.19 27.48 2.13
CA GLY A 85 -32.07 28.14 1.17
C GLY A 85 -32.78 27.21 0.20
N GLU A 86 -32.52 25.89 0.26
CA GLU A 86 -33.30 24.91 -0.50
C GLU A 86 -34.68 24.73 0.14
N GLU A 87 -35.72 24.88 -0.69
CA GLU A 87 -37.13 24.78 -0.32
C GLU A 87 -37.40 23.55 0.56
N PHE A 88 -37.84 23.81 1.78
CA PHE A 88 -38.14 22.82 2.82
C PHE A 88 -39.27 21.89 2.33
N ASP A 89 -38.91 20.70 1.82
CA ASP A 89 -39.89 19.74 1.30
C ASP A 89 -40.65 19.04 2.45
N PHE A 90 -41.77 19.63 2.83
CA PHE A 90 -42.68 19.13 3.88
C PHE A 90 -43.18 17.69 3.62
N LEU A 91 -43.17 17.21 2.38
CA LEU A 91 -43.57 15.83 2.07
C LEU A 91 -42.50 14.82 2.52
N LYS A 92 -41.23 15.13 2.24
CA LYS A 92 -40.09 14.30 2.62
C LYS A 92 -39.93 14.20 4.13
N GLU A 93 -40.17 15.30 4.86
CA GLU A 93 -40.13 15.31 6.31
C GLU A 93 -41.27 14.50 6.95
N LYS A 94 -42.49 14.55 6.37
CA LYS A 94 -43.63 13.77 6.85
C LYS A 94 -43.39 12.26 6.70
N GLU A 95 -42.80 11.82 5.60
CA GLU A 95 -42.38 10.43 5.39
C GLU A 95 -41.24 10.04 6.35
N LEU A 96 -40.30 10.96 6.61
CA LEU A 96 -39.24 10.79 7.63
C LEU A 96 -39.81 10.65 9.05
N LEU A 97 -40.82 11.45 9.41
CA LEU A 97 -41.50 11.47 10.71
C LEU A 97 -42.32 10.19 10.97
N GLU A 98 -42.97 9.64 9.94
CA GLU A 98 -43.68 8.35 10.04
C GLU A 98 -42.71 7.16 10.14
N TRP A 99 -41.55 7.24 9.48
CA TRP A 99 -40.50 6.20 9.57
C TRP A 99 -39.66 6.29 10.86
N SER A 100 -39.46 7.51 11.39
CA SER A 100 -38.69 7.79 12.63
C SER A 100 -39.36 7.26 13.90
N ARG A 101 -40.68 7.02 13.87
CA ARG A 101 -41.43 6.41 14.99
C ARG A 101 -41.18 4.91 15.18
N SER A 102 -40.41 4.28 14.30
CA SER A 102 -40.12 2.84 14.37
C SER A 102 -38.80 2.58 15.07
N ASP A 103 -38.85 2.08 16.29
CA ASP A 103 -37.68 1.71 17.12
C ASP A 103 -37.08 0.34 16.74
N SER A 104 -37.30 -0.10 15.50
CA SER A 104 -36.80 -1.39 15.02
C SER A 104 -35.36 -1.24 14.50
N PRO A 105 -34.38 -1.99 15.06
CA PRO A 105 -32.98 -1.91 14.62
C PRO A 105 -32.78 -2.21 13.14
N VAL A 106 -33.57 -3.13 12.59
CA VAL A 106 -33.52 -3.49 11.16
C VAL A 106 -33.98 -2.31 10.29
N ARG A 107 -35.06 -1.64 10.69
CA ARG A 107 -35.60 -0.50 9.97
C ARG A 107 -34.68 0.73 10.09
N MET A 108 -33.99 0.87 11.21
CA MET A 108 -32.92 1.85 11.40
C MET A 108 -31.76 1.60 10.44
N TYR A 109 -31.30 0.35 10.32
CA TYR A 109 -30.20 -0.03 9.42
C TYR A 109 -30.55 0.20 7.95
N LEU A 110 -31.70 -0.26 7.47
CA LEU A 110 -32.13 -0.07 6.08
C LEU A 110 -32.27 1.40 5.70
N ARG A 111 -32.73 2.24 6.63
CA ARG A 111 -32.78 3.69 6.43
C ARG A 111 -31.39 4.28 6.27
N GLU A 112 -30.43 3.86 7.09
CA GLU A 112 -29.06 4.37 7.01
C GLU A 112 -28.33 3.89 5.76
N MET A 113 -28.53 2.62 5.37
CA MET A 113 -28.02 2.09 4.09
C MET A 113 -28.63 2.83 2.89
N GLY A 114 -29.94 3.09 2.89
CA GLY A 114 -30.64 3.74 1.77
C GLY A 114 -30.27 5.20 1.54
N LYS A 115 -29.57 5.85 2.48
CA LYS A 115 -29.01 7.19 2.31
C LYS A 115 -27.74 7.20 1.47
N ILE A 116 -27.03 6.08 1.40
CA ILE A 116 -25.76 5.97 0.68
C ILE A 116 -26.08 5.58 -0.77
N PRO A 117 -25.77 6.42 -1.77
CA PRO A 117 -26.02 6.09 -3.17
C PRO A 117 -25.15 4.90 -3.59
N LEU A 118 -25.63 4.14 -4.57
CA LEU A 118 -24.84 3.07 -5.17
C LEU A 118 -23.66 3.66 -5.95
N LEU A 119 -22.52 2.98 -5.89
CA LEU A 119 -21.33 3.35 -6.65
C LEU A 119 -21.54 3.07 -8.13
N THR A 120 -21.03 3.96 -8.97
CA THR A 120 -20.85 3.72 -10.40
C THR A 120 -19.55 2.96 -10.65
N LYS A 121 -19.43 2.31 -11.82
CA LYS A 121 -18.22 1.56 -12.20
C LYS A 121 -16.94 2.40 -12.11
N ASP A 122 -17.00 3.67 -12.50
CA ASP A 122 -15.84 4.56 -12.46
C ASP A 122 -15.47 4.94 -11.01
N GLU A 123 -16.45 5.09 -10.12
CA GLU A 123 -16.24 5.30 -8.69
C GLU A 123 -15.68 4.05 -8.00
N GLU A 124 -16.13 2.85 -8.37
CA GLU A 124 -15.55 1.58 -7.88
C GLU A 124 -14.07 1.48 -8.23
N VAL A 125 -13.71 1.80 -9.48
CA VAL A 125 -12.31 1.80 -9.94
C VAL A 125 -11.50 2.87 -9.21
N HIS A 126 -12.06 4.06 -9.00
CA HIS A 126 -11.41 5.12 -8.25
C HIS A 126 -11.12 4.67 -6.81
N LEU A 127 -12.12 4.13 -6.12
CA LEU A 127 -11.98 3.66 -4.74
C LEU A 127 -10.96 2.51 -4.65
N SER A 128 -10.96 1.60 -5.62
CA SER A 128 -9.95 0.52 -5.68
C SER A 128 -8.53 1.07 -5.76
N ARG A 129 -8.29 2.08 -6.61
CA ARG A 129 -6.97 2.72 -6.73
C ARG A 129 -6.59 3.50 -5.47
N GLU A 130 -7.57 4.13 -4.82
CA GLU A 130 -7.36 4.86 -3.57
C GLU A 130 -6.95 3.91 -2.44
N ILE A 131 -7.60 2.74 -2.35
CA ILE A 131 -7.23 1.69 -1.38
C ILE A 131 -5.83 1.14 -1.66
N GLU A 132 -5.51 0.85 -2.93
CA GLU A 132 -4.18 0.37 -3.33
C GLU A 132 -3.08 1.39 -3.01
N SER A 133 -3.31 2.67 -3.33
CA SER A 133 -2.39 3.75 -2.95
C SER A 133 -2.23 3.88 -1.44
N GLY A 134 -3.29 3.62 -0.66
CA GLY A 134 -3.24 3.61 0.79
C GLY A 134 -2.40 2.45 1.35
N GLU A 135 -2.56 1.24 0.79
CA GLU A 135 -1.75 0.06 1.12
C GLU A 135 -0.25 0.35 0.86
N ASP A 136 0.07 0.95 -0.29
CA ASP A 136 1.43 1.32 -0.65
C ASP A 136 2.06 2.32 0.34
N ILE A 137 1.32 3.35 0.76
CA ILE A 137 1.79 4.33 1.75
C ILE A 137 2.08 3.65 3.10
N ILE A 138 1.23 2.71 3.51
CA ILE A 138 1.43 1.96 4.75
C ILE A 138 2.67 1.06 4.66
N LEU A 139 2.85 0.37 3.53
CA LEU A 139 4.01 -0.48 3.28
C LEU A 139 5.32 0.33 3.29
N ASP A 140 5.33 1.50 2.67
CA ASP A 140 6.48 2.41 2.68
C ASP A 140 6.79 2.89 4.11
N ALA A 141 5.77 3.29 4.87
CA ALA A 141 5.95 3.68 6.28
C ALA A 141 6.54 2.54 7.14
N ILE A 142 6.08 1.30 6.93
CA ILE A 142 6.62 0.10 7.59
C ILE A 142 8.09 -0.12 7.21
N CYS A 143 8.43 0.03 5.93
CA CYS A 143 9.78 -0.19 5.41
C CYS A 143 10.76 0.93 5.79
N SER A 144 10.27 2.14 6.08
CA SER A 144 11.08 3.26 6.56
C SER A 144 11.72 3.04 7.94
N VAL A 145 11.26 2.02 8.68
CA VAL A 145 11.77 1.69 10.02
C VAL A 145 12.66 0.43 9.96
N PRO A 146 14.00 0.57 10.09
CA PRO A 146 14.93 -0.56 9.93
C PRO A 146 14.69 -1.71 10.89
N TYR A 147 14.23 -1.40 12.11
CA TYR A 147 13.92 -2.37 13.15
C TYR A 147 12.80 -3.33 12.73
N LEU A 148 11.80 -2.83 11.98
CA LEU A 148 10.68 -3.65 11.55
C LEU A 148 11.10 -4.66 10.48
N ILE A 149 12.05 -4.26 9.62
CA ILE A 149 12.67 -5.18 8.65
C ILE A 149 13.46 -6.27 9.37
N ASP A 150 14.21 -5.94 10.43
CA ASP A 150 14.91 -6.95 11.25
C ASP A 150 13.94 -7.94 11.88
N TYR A 151 12.81 -7.44 12.37
CA TYR A 151 11.75 -8.28 12.91
C TYR A 151 11.24 -9.28 11.86
N ILE A 152 10.99 -8.83 10.62
CA ILE A 152 10.60 -9.70 9.51
C ILE A 152 11.70 -10.71 9.19
N LEU A 153 12.98 -10.29 9.15
CA LEU A 153 14.10 -11.18 8.88
C LEU A 153 14.24 -12.33 9.89
N ASN A 154 13.84 -12.10 11.16
CA ASN A 154 13.84 -13.15 12.19
C ASN A 154 12.83 -14.27 11.93
N TYR A 155 11.78 -14.04 11.12
CA TYR A 155 10.82 -15.09 10.74
C TYR A 155 11.41 -16.13 9.78
N LYS A 156 12.62 -15.91 9.26
CA LYS A 156 13.28 -16.85 8.35
C LYS A 156 13.40 -18.25 8.94
N GLU A 157 13.88 -18.38 10.17
CA GLU A 157 14.11 -19.69 10.81
C GLU A 157 12.80 -20.42 11.13
N PRO A 158 11.79 -19.78 11.77
CA PRO A 158 10.48 -20.38 11.98
C PRO A 158 9.78 -20.87 10.70
N LEU A 159 9.95 -20.14 9.58
CA LEU A 159 9.42 -20.56 8.28
C LEU A 159 10.14 -21.78 7.71
N LEU A 160 11.46 -21.88 7.90
CA LEU A 160 12.25 -23.03 7.46
C LEU A 160 11.93 -24.28 8.28
N ASN A 161 11.77 -24.12 9.59
CA ASN A 161 11.43 -25.19 10.54
C ASN A 161 9.96 -25.64 10.44
N ARG A 162 9.13 -24.95 9.64
CA ARG A 162 7.67 -25.18 9.51
C ARG A 162 6.88 -24.91 10.80
N GLU A 163 7.40 -24.08 11.69
CA GLU A 163 6.67 -23.62 12.88
C GLU A 163 5.59 -22.58 12.52
N ARG A 164 5.77 -21.90 11.38
CA ARG A 164 4.85 -20.89 10.82
C ARG A 164 4.51 -21.18 9.37
N ARG A 165 3.33 -20.75 8.92
CA ARG A 165 2.88 -20.93 7.52
C ARG A 165 3.46 -19.84 6.63
N VAL A 166 3.88 -20.22 5.42
CA VAL A 166 4.43 -19.28 4.43
C VAL A 166 3.39 -18.23 3.99
N LYS A 167 2.10 -18.61 3.95
CA LYS A 167 0.97 -17.71 3.67
C LYS A 167 0.82 -16.57 4.70
N GLU A 168 1.50 -16.62 5.86
CA GLU A 168 1.49 -15.52 6.85
C GLU A 168 2.34 -14.32 6.41
N LEU A 169 3.37 -14.52 5.57
CA LEU A 169 4.27 -13.46 5.12
C LEU A 169 4.25 -13.24 3.60
N PHE A 170 3.78 -14.21 2.82
CA PHE A 170 3.75 -14.15 1.37
C PHE A 170 2.31 -14.14 0.86
N LYS A 171 1.90 -13.04 0.20
CA LYS A 171 0.58 -12.86 -0.43
C LYS A 171 0.37 -13.83 -1.60
N SER A 172 1.43 -14.06 -2.38
CA SER A 172 1.48 -15.01 -3.49
C SER A 172 2.72 -15.88 -3.34
N PHE A 173 2.54 -17.15 -2.98
CA PHE A 173 3.62 -18.12 -2.89
C PHE A 173 3.31 -19.29 -3.82
N GLU A 174 4.17 -19.52 -4.81
CA GLU A 174 4.05 -20.64 -5.75
C GLU A 174 4.46 -21.95 -5.07
N ASP A 175 3.57 -22.50 -4.24
CA ASP A 175 3.66 -23.90 -3.88
C ASP A 175 3.01 -24.72 -5.01
N GLU A 176 3.82 -25.44 -5.80
CA GLU A 176 3.36 -26.42 -6.83
C GLU A 176 2.56 -27.61 -6.24
N LYS A 177 2.03 -27.48 -5.01
CA LYS A 177 1.26 -28.50 -4.31
C LYS A 177 -0.21 -28.17 -4.11
N ASP A 178 -0.71 -27.01 -4.55
CA ASP A 178 -2.12 -26.61 -4.43
C ASP A 178 -2.85 -26.60 -5.80
N GLU A 179 -2.66 -27.63 -6.63
CA GLU A 179 -3.59 -27.94 -7.73
C GLU A 179 -4.57 -29.08 -7.37
N GLY A 180 -5.07 -29.14 -6.13
CA GLY A 180 -6.17 -30.09 -5.86
C GLY A 180 -6.56 -30.37 -4.42
N ASN A 181 -6.90 -29.36 -3.62
CA ASN A 181 -7.91 -29.47 -2.54
C ASN A 181 -8.18 -28.11 -1.89
N ASP A 182 -8.91 -27.25 -2.59
CA ASP A 182 -9.81 -26.30 -1.94
C ASP A 182 -11.20 -26.92 -1.98
N ASP A 183 -11.43 -27.95 -1.16
CA ASP A 183 -12.77 -28.31 -0.70
C ASP A 183 -12.87 -27.84 0.75
N ASP A 184 -13.58 -26.72 0.92
CA ASP A 184 -14.24 -26.34 2.16
C ASP A 184 -15.09 -27.51 2.64
N ASP A 185 -14.60 -28.29 3.61
CA ASP A 185 -15.44 -29.16 4.44
C ASP A 185 -15.29 -28.77 5.91
N ASN A 186 -16.05 -27.75 6.27
CA ASN A 186 -16.30 -27.36 7.63
C ASN A 186 -17.45 -28.22 8.18
N GLY A 187 -17.12 -29.34 8.83
CA GLY A 187 -18.06 -30.04 9.70
C GLY A 187 -17.76 -31.52 9.94
N ASN A 188 -17.11 -31.85 11.06
CA ASN A 188 -17.66 -32.88 11.96
C ASN A 188 -17.01 -32.87 13.35
N ASP A 189 -17.84 -32.71 14.37
CA ASP A 189 -17.58 -33.16 15.74
C ASP A 189 -17.37 -34.68 15.78
N ASN A 190 -16.43 -35.16 16.62
CA ASN A 190 -16.72 -36.18 17.63
C ASN A 190 -15.48 -36.52 18.49
N ASP A 191 -15.73 -36.49 19.80
CA ASP A 191 -14.92 -37.04 20.89
C ASP A 191 -14.69 -38.56 20.77
N ASN A 192 -13.45 -39.02 20.99
CA ASN A 192 -13.07 -39.91 22.11
C ASN A 192 -11.72 -40.65 21.91
N ASP A 193 -10.88 -40.46 22.93
CA ASP A 193 -10.15 -41.45 23.74
C ASP A 193 -9.04 -42.35 23.16
N ASP A 194 -7.81 -42.00 23.58
CA ASP A 194 -6.72 -42.80 24.17
C ASP A 194 -6.29 -44.15 23.57
N SER A 195 -5.02 -44.21 23.13
CA SER A 195 -4.02 -45.21 23.56
C SER A 195 -2.63 -44.94 22.95
N ASN A 196 -1.60 -44.98 23.82
CA ASN A 196 -0.14 -45.02 23.60
C ASN A 196 0.31 -45.89 22.40
N ASP A 197 1.48 -45.76 21.76
CA ASP A 197 2.84 -45.63 22.30
C ASP A 197 3.88 -45.50 21.16
N GLU A 198 5.01 -44.88 21.49
CA GLU A 198 6.39 -44.95 20.94
C GLU A 198 6.74 -44.94 19.42
N GLU A 199 7.55 -43.92 19.10
CA GLU A 199 8.75 -43.86 18.23
C GLU A 199 8.85 -44.74 16.96
N SER A 200 9.05 -44.09 15.81
CA SER A 200 10.34 -44.15 15.07
C SER A 200 10.21 -43.73 13.60
N GLU A 201 11.12 -42.81 13.25
CA GLU A 201 11.81 -42.73 11.97
C GLU A 201 11.15 -42.17 10.68
N ASN A 202 11.77 -41.06 10.26
CA ASN A 202 12.28 -40.87 8.90
C ASN A 202 11.27 -40.38 7.84
N SER A 203 10.86 -39.12 7.97
CA SER A 203 10.26 -38.39 6.85
C SER A 203 11.34 -38.07 5.80
N LYS A 204 11.39 -38.92 4.75
CA LYS A 204 12.17 -38.74 3.52
C LYS A 204 12.14 -37.29 3.00
N PRO A 205 13.24 -36.76 2.41
CA PRO A 205 13.26 -35.41 1.87
C PRO A 205 12.31 -35.33 0.68
N VAL A 206 11.22 -34.61 0.87
CA VAL A 206 10.23 -34.31 -0.16
C VAL A 206 10.92 -33.40 -1.18
N LYS A 207 11.12 -33.84 -2.42
CA LYS A 207 11.77 -33.08 -3.52
C LYS A 207 11.16 -31.68 -3.79
N GLY A 208 9.97 -31.38 -3.28
CA GLY A 208 9.35 -30.04 -3.33
C GLY A 208 9.67 -29.13 -2.14
N ALA A 209 10.20 -29.66 -1.03
CA ALA A 209 10.62 -28.86 0.12
C ALA A 209 11.83 -27.97 -0.23
N ASP A 210 12.71 -28.43 -1.12
CA ASP A 210 13.91 -27.69 -1.53
C ASP A 210 13.57 -26.45 -2.38
N LYS A 211 12.56 -26.52 -3.26
CA LYS A 211 12.14 -25.36 -4.08
C LYS A 211 11.54 -24.27 -3.18
N ARG A 212 10.63 -24.65 -2.27
CA ARG A 212 10.04 -23.75 -1.28
C ARG A 212 11.09 -23.11 -0.38
N VAL A 213 11.96 -23.92 0.21
CA VAL A 213 13.06 -23.43 1.08
C VAL A 213 13.97 -22.48 0.31
N LYS A 214 14.32 -22.81 -0.93
CA LYS A 214 15.13 -21.94 -1.79
C LYS A 214 14.45 -20.61 -2.05
N GLN A 215 13.16 -20.61 -2.40
CA GLN A 215 12.40 -19.38 -2.63
C GLN A 215 12.36 -18.50 -1.37
N VAL A 216 12.06 -19.07 -0.20
CA VAL A 216 12.11 -18.34 1.07
C VAL A 216 13.51 -17.77 1.30
N VAL A 217 14.56 -18.57 1.16
CA VAL A 217 15.93 -18.09 1.37
C VAL A 217 16.32 -16.98 0.39
N ASP A 218 15.93 -17.09 -0.87
CA ASP A 218 16.24 -16.11 -1.91
C ASP A 218 15.47 -14.79 -1.67
N SER A 219 14.19 -14.85 -1.29
CA SER A 219 13.40 -13.67 -0.89
C SER A 219 13.99 -12.97 0.34
N PHE A 220 14.36 -13.71 1.37
CA PHE A 220 14.98 -13.14 2.57
C PHE A 220 16.39 -12.57 2.30
N LYS A 221 17.16 -13.19 1.40
CA LYS A 221 18.44 -12.62 0.93
C LYS A 221 18.23 -11.32 0.16
N ALA A 222 17.23 -11.26 -0.71
CA ALA A 222 16.87 -10.05 -1.44
C ALA A 222 16.48 -8.93 -0.47
N LEU A 223 15.64 -9.23 0.52
CA LEU A 223 15.24 -8.28 1.57
C LEU A 223 16.44 -7.79 2.39
N ALA A 224 17.32 -8.68 2.84
CA ALA A 224 18.52 -8.31 3.59
C ALA A 224 19.49 -7.44 2.78
N LYS A 225 19.63 -7.72 1.47
CA LYS A 225 20.42 -6.89 0.56
C LYS A 225 19.78 -5.50 0.38
N ALA A 226 18.48 -5.46 0.12
CA ALA A 226 17.72 -4.21 -0.02
C ALA A 226 17.84 -3.34 1.23
N LYS A 227 17.67 -3.92 2.43
CA LYS A 227 17.89 -3.21 3.71
C LYS A 227 19.27 -2.59 3.80
N LYS A 228 20.32 -3.34 3.45
CA LYS A 228 21.70 -2.85 3.52
C LYS A 228 21.96 -1.72 2.53
N ASP A 229 21.43 -1.83 1.31
CA ASP A 229 21.58 -0.80 0.28
C ASP A 229 20.79 0.46 0.66
N TRP A 230 19.59 0.30 1.24
CA TRP A 230 18.77 1.38 1.78
C TRP A 230 19.46 2.13 2.93
N MET A 231 20.00 1.41 3.92
CA MET A 231 20.73 2.02 5.04
C MET A 231 21.91 2.87 4.55
N LYS A 232 22.65 2.39 3.54
CA LYS A 232 23.75 3.18 2.96
C LYS A 232 23.24 4.43 2.24
N GLY A 233 22.15 4.32 1.49
CA GLY A 233 21.53 5.46 0.82
C GLY A 233 21.05 6.50 1.83
N HIS A 234 20.48 6.06 2.95
CA HIS A 234 20.05 6.92 4.04
C HIS A 234 21.23 7.60 4.74
N ASP A 235 22.29 6.85 5.07
CA ASP A 235 23.52 7.41 5.66
C ASP A 235 24.18 8.45 4.71
N GLU A 236 24.20 8.18 3.41
CA GLU A 236 24.70 9.10 2.37
C GLU A 236 23.84 10.38 2.29
N LEU A 237 22.51 10.23 2.37
CA LEU A 237 21.56 11.34 2.36
C LEU A 237 21.69 12.21 3.62
N ASP A 238 21.76 11.59 4.80
CA ASP A 238 21.93 12.29 6.08
C ASP A 238 23.23 13.08 6.09
N ALA A 239 24.32 12.50 5.61
CA ALA A 239 25.61 13.19 5.49
C ALA A 239 25.53 14.42 4.56
N LEU A 240 24.71 14.38 3.51
CA LEU A 240 24.51 15.50 2.59
C LEU A 240 23.63 16.60 3.18
N ILE A 241 22.58 16.22 3.93
CA ILE A 241 21.73 17.15 4.67
C ILE A 241 22.56 17.88 5.73
N GLU A 242 23.40 17.16 6.48
CA GLU A 242 24.31 17.73 7.48
C GLU A 242 25.38 18.63 6.86
N ALA A 243 25.84 18.31 5.63
CA ALA A 243 26.78 19.14 4.88
C ALA A 243 26.16 20.43 4.32
N GLY A 244 24.83 20.59 4.37
CA GLY A 244 24.12 21.77 3.87
C GLY A 244 24.22 21.96 2.36
N GLU A 245 24.34 20.88 1.59
CA GLU A 245 24.60 20.96 0.15
C GLU A 245 23.34 21.44 -0.61
N SER A 246 23.38 22.66 -1.15
CA SER A 246 22.24 23.32 -1.82
C SER A 246 21.96 22.82 -3.24
N ASN A 247 22.53 21.68 -3.64
CA ASN A 247 22.44 21.20 -5.01
C ASN A 247 21.22 20.26 -5.15
N GLU A 248 20.09 20.84 -5.55
CA GLU A 248 18.80 20.15 -5.70
C GLU A 248 18.91 18.89 -6.58
N GLU A 249 19.82 18.87 -7.55
CA GLU A 249 20.05 17.71 -8.43
C GLU A 249 20.62 16.49 -7.70
N LYS A 250 21.54 16.73 -6.75
CA LYS A 250 22.12 15.67 -5.94
C LYS A 250 21.14 15.20 -4.88
N LEU A 251 20.47 16.14 -4.21
CA LEU A 251 19.44 15.82 -3.22
C LEU A 251 18.32 14.99 -3.84
N LEU A 252 17.85 15.36 -5.04
CA LEU A 252 16.86 14.59 -5.79
C LEU A 252 17.37 13.19 -6.18
N HIS A 253 18.64 13.08 -6.58
CA HIS A 253 19.22 11.78 -6.94
C HIS A 253 19.31 10.85 -5.72
N GLU A 254 19.72 11.37 -4.58
CA GLU A 254 19.88 10.61 -3.33
C GLU A 254 18.53 10.27 -2.70
N ASN A 255 17.56 11.19 -2.71
CA ASN A 255 16.18 10.91 -2.32
C ASN A 255 15.50 9.83 -3.19
N MET A 256 15.98 9.62 -4.42
CA MET A 256 15.48 8.55 -5.30
C MET A 256 16.20 7.21 -5.09
N LYS A 257 17.24 7.16 -4.22
CA LYS A 257 17.91 5.91 -3.83
C LYS A 257 17.33 5.31 -2.55
N VAL A 258 16.75 6.16 -1.70
CA VAL A 258 16.10 5.82 -0.42
C VAL A 258 14.63 5.50 -0.70
#